data_AF-A0A645DYX1-F1
#
_entry.id   AF-A0A645DYX1-F1
#
_cell.length_a   1.000
_cell.length_b   1.000
_cell.length_c   1.000
_cell.angle_alpha   90.00
_cell.angle_beta   90.00
_cell.angle_gamma   90.00
#
_symmetry.space_group_name_H-M   'P 1'
#
loop_
_entity.id
_entity.type
_entity.pdbx_description
1 polymer ?
#
loop_
_entity_poly.entity_id
_entity_poly.type
_entity_poly.pdbx_seq_one_letter_code
_entity_poly.pdbx_strand_id
1 'polypeptide(L)'
;MTLRNANTELFDTSAIFSWQVKGNTNWLNGRFLTLEGGGKKLVVAGNFTNQAGSYTVTFPHTGTWYNYMTGESVSVSATNQTISIPAHKFKLFVDFQSN
;
A
#
# COMPACT_ATOMS: atom_id res chain seq x y z
N MET A 1 8.36 -5.20 -13.06
CA MET A 1 7.97 -6.61 -13.29
C MET A 1 8.35 -7.51 -12.12
N THR A 2 9.47 -7.25 -11.44
CA THR A 2 10.02 -8.09 -10.36
C THR A 2 9.05 -8.36 -9.21
N LEU A 3 8.34 -7.35 -8.69
CA LEU A 3 7.40 -7.53 -7.56
C LEU A 3 6.43 -8.69 -7.75
N ARG A 4 5.73 -8.72 -8.88
CA ARG A 4 4.71 -9.73 -9.17
C ARG A 4 5.31 -11.11 -9.36
N ASN A 5 6.40 -11.19 -10.12
CA ASN A 5 6.97 -12.46 -10.53
C ASN A 5 7.82 -13.12 -9.44
N ALA A 6 8.38 -12.33 -8.51
CA ALA A 6 9.20 -12.82 -7.40
C ALA A 6 8.40 -13.07 -6.11
N ASN A 7 7.13 -12.65 -6.05
CA ASN A 7 6.25 -12.81 -4.89
C ASN A 7 4.90 -13.35 -5.37
N THR A 8 4.91 -14.46 -6.09
CA THR A 8 3.72 -15.04 -6.72
C THR A 8 2.60 -15.36 -5.72
N GLU A 9 2.97 -15.66 -4.47
CA GLU A 9 2.08 -15.88 -3.34
C GLU A 9 1.19 -14.68 -2.99
N LEU A 10 1.58 -13.45 -3.36
CA LEU A 10 0.73 -12.26 -3.20
C LEU A 10 -0.31 -12.12 -4.32
N PHE A 11 -0.18 -12.89 -5.41
CA PHE A 11 -0.98 -12.74 -6.63
C PHE A 11 -1.66 -14.03 -7.09
N ASP A 12 -1.52 -15.11 -6.34
CA ASP A 12 -2.24 -16.36 -6.59
C ASP A 12 -3.69 -16.29 -6.08
N THR A 13 -4.47 -17.34 -6.35
CA THR A 13 -5.89 -17.39 -5.96
C THR A 13 -6.13 -17.58 -4.47
N SER A 14 -5.10 -17.93 -3.70
CA SER A 14 -5.17 -18.07 -2.23
C SER A 14 -4.90 -16.77 -1.50
N ALA A 15 -4.35 -15.76 -2.19
CA ALA A 15 -4.11 -14.44 -1.64
C ALA A 15 -5.43 -13.73 -1.27
N ILE A 16 -5.41 -13.03 -0.14
CA ILE A 16 -6.50 -12.17 0.30
C ILE A 16 -6.34 -10.81 -0.38
N PHE A 17 -7.40 -10.35 -1.03
CA PHE A 17 -7.47 -9.05 -1.68
C PHE A 17 -8.51 -8.17 -1.01
N SER A 18 -8.16 -6.92 -0.74
CA SER A 18 -9.13 -5.89 -0.36
C SER A 18 -8.78 -4.54 -1.00
N TRP A 19 -9.79 -3.68 -1.16
CA TRP A 19 -9.62 -2.38 -1.78
C TRP A 19 -10.64 -1.36 -1.29
N GLN A 20 -10.25 -0.09 -1.30
CA GLN A 20 -11.08 1.04 -0.94
C GLN A 20 -11.12 2.03 -2.11
N VAL A 21 -12.15 1.94 -2.94
CA VAL A 21 -12.26 2.70 -4.21
C VAL A 21 -13.66 3.28 -4.47
N LYS A 22 -14.50 3.37 -3.45
CA LYS A 22 -15.90 3.78 -3.58
C LYS A 22 -16.03 5.23 -4.02
N GLY A 23 -16.43 5.41 -5.28
CA GLY A 23 -16.91 6.67 -5.87
C GLY A 23 -16.05 7.90 -5.55
N ASN A 24 -16.71 9.03 -5.30
CA ASN A 24 -16.09 10.31 -4.98
C ASN A 24 -15.50 10.36 -3.56
N THR A 25 -15.99 9.53 -2.63
CA THR A 25 -15.46 9.46 -1.26
C THR A 25 -14.00 9.05 -1.27
N ASN A 26 -13.65 7.93 -1.91
CA ASN A 26 -12.25 7.51 -2.01
C ASN A 26 -11.49 8.25 -3.12
N TRP A 27 -12.17 8.92 -4.05
CA TRP A 27 -11.48 9.81 -4.98
C TRP A 27 -10.74 10.94 -4.25
N LEU A 28 -11.42 11.60 -3.31
CA LEU A 28 -10.86 12.71 -2.55
C LEU A 28 -10.03 12.28 -1.34
N ASN A 29 -10.34 11.12 -0.74
CA ASN A 29 -9.69 10.62 0.48
C ASN A 29 -8.66 9.51 0.23
N GLY A 30 -8.23 9.33 -1.02
CA GLY A 30 -7.26 8.31 -1.40
C GLY A 30 -7.91 6.96 -1.69
N ARG A 31 -7.26 6.22 -2.59
CA ARG A 31 -7.68 4.88 -3.03
C ARG A 31 -6.62 3.87 -2.68
N PHE A 32 -7.01 2.82 -1.97
CA PHE A 32 -6.08 1.86 -1.42
C PHE A 32 -6.40 0.43 -1.87
N LEU A 33 -5.36 -0.39 -1.92
CA LEU A 33 -5.43 -1.81 -2.26
C LEU A 33 -4.48 -2.55 -1.33
N THR A 34 -4.96 -3.67 -0.78
CA THR A 34 -4.17 -4.54 0.08
C THR A 34 -4.17 -5.96 -0.48
N LEU A 35 -2.99 -6.58 -0.46
CA LEU A 35 -2.80 -8.00 -0.75
C LEU A 35 -2.11 -8.66 0.44
N GLU A 36 -2.55 -9.87 0.80
CA GLU A 36 -1.93 -10.70 1.83
C GLU A 36 -1.84 -12.14 1.33
N GLY A 37 -0.66 -12.75 1.38
CA GLY A 37 -0.43 -14.09 0.85
C GLY A 37 0.96 -14.62 1.16
N GLY A 38 1.07 -15.92 1.46
CA GLY A 38 2.34 -16.57 1.81
C GLY A 38 3.11 -15.92 2.96
N GLY A 39 2.41 -15.28 3.90
CA GLY A 39 3.01 -14.56 5.04
C GLY A 39 3.48 -13.14 4.71
N LYS A 40 3.43 -12.71 3.45
CA LYS A 40 3.76 -11.36 2.99
C LYS A 40 2.52 -10.50 2.85
N LYS A 41 2.69 -9.19 2.96
CA LYS A 41 1.62 -8.21 2.79
C LYS A 41 2.10 -7.01 1.99
N LEU A 42 1.16 -6.44 1.27
CA LEU A 42 1.39 -5.33 0.35
C LEU A 42 0.24 -4.33 0.48
N VAL A 43 0.56 -3.04 0.56
CA VAL A 43 -0.41 -1.94 0.57
C VAL A 43 -0.05 -0.94 -0.53
N VAL A 44 -0.98 -0.70 -1.45
CA VAL A 44 -0.91 0.42 -2.39
C VAL A 44 -1.74 1.56 -1.83
N ALA A 45 -1.14 2.74 -1.74
CA ALA A 45 -1.86 3.97 -1.44
C ALA A 45 -1.76 4.97 -2.59
N GLY A 46 -2.88 5.36 -3.18
CA GLY A 46 -2.92 6.22 -4.37
C GLY A 46 -3.65 7.56 -4.15
N ASN A 47 -3.05 8.63 -4.66
CA ASN A 47 -3.65 9.95 -4.80
C ASN A 47 -3.97 10.21 -6.28
N PHE A 48 -5.26 10.22 -6.61
CA PHE A 48 -5.75 10.45 -7.97
C PHE A 48 -6.17 11.89 -8.23
N THR A 49 -6.03 12.77 -7.23
CA THR A 49 -6.31 14.20 -7.36
C THR A 49 -5.10 14.95 -7.92
N ASN A 50 -5.33 16.20 -8.33
CA ASN A 50 -4.29 17.11 -8.85
C ASN A 50 -3.56 17.91 -7.75
N GLN A 51 -3.82 17.61 -6.48
CA GLN A 51 -3.18 18.24 -5.33
C GLN A 51 -2.46 17.19 -4.49
N ALA A 52 -1.34 17.57 -3.86
CA ALA A 52 -0.75 16.71 -2.84
C ALA A 52 -1.71 16.58 -1.64
N GLY A 53 -1.71 15.42 -0.99
CA GLY A 53 -2.62 15.16 0.13
C GLY A 53 -2.01 14.20 1.15
N SER A 54 -2.54 14.27 2.36
CA SER A 54 -2.24 13.33 3.45
C SER A 54 -3.46 12.44 3.67
N TYR A 55 -3.23 11.13 3.65
CA TYR A 55 -4.28 10.13 3.65
C TYR A 55 -4.11 9.15 4.79
N THR A 56 -5.22 8.76 5.42
CA THR A 56 -5.21 7.69 6.42
C THR A 56 -5.17 6.35 5.71
N VAL A 57 -3.99 5.73 5.69
CA VAL A 57 -3.74 4.41 5.10
C VAL A 57 -3.82 3.38 6.22
N THR A 58 -4.61 2.32 6.00
CA THR A 58 -4.71 1.19 6.93
C THR A 58 -3.72 0.09 6.53
N PHE A 59 -2.74 -0.15 7.39
CA PHE A 59 -1.79 -1.25 7.33
C PHE A 59 -2.34 -2.47 8.07
N PRO A 60 -2.16 -3.70 7.54
CA PRO A 60 -2.61 -4.93 8.20
C PRO A 60 -2.00 -5.19 9.58
N HIS A 61 -0.79 -4.67 9.84
CA HIS A 61 -0.14 -4.75 11.15
C HIS A 61 0.85 -3.61 11.36
N THR A 62 1.23 -3.42 12.62
CA THR A 62 2.33 -2.53 13.04
C THR A 62 3.70 -3.15 12.75
N GLY A 63 4.74 -2.33 12.77
CA GLY A 63 6.12 -2.75 12.52
C GLY A 63 6.76 -2.00 11.35
N THR A 64 7.85 -2.55 10.83
CA THR A 64 8.58 -1.95 9.72
C THR A 64 7.96 -2.33 8.40
N TRP A 65 7.68 -1.32 7.59
CA TRP A 65 7.27 -1.46 6.19
C TRP A 65 8.29 -0.77 5.30
N TYR A 66 8.34 -1.16 4.03
CA TYR A 66 9.29 -0.61 3.06
C TYR A 66 8.52 -0.03 1.88
N ASN A 67 8.85 1.19 1.48
CA ASN A 67 8.39 1.73 0.20
C ASN A 67 9.13 0.99 -0.92
N TYR A 68 8.44 0.10 -1.60
CA TYR A 68 9.01 -0.74 -2.65
C TYR A 68 9.62 0.07 -3.81
N MET A 69 9.15 1.30 -4.03
CA MET A 69 9.64 2.15 -5.12
C MET A 69 10.93 2.90 -4.78
N THR A 70 11.17 3.20 -3.49
CA THR A 70 12.31 4.03 -3.04
C THR A 70 13.30 3.27 -2.16
N GLY A 71 12.90 2.11 -1.61
CA GLY A 71 13.68 1.35 -0.62
C GLY A 71 13.63 1.92 0.80
N GLU A 72 13.00 3.08 1.00
CA GLU A 72 12.91 3.72 2.32
C GLU A 72 12.00 2.92 3.26
N SER A 73 12.41 2.80 4.52
CA SER A 73 11.58 2.17 5.55
C SER A 73 10.64 3.17 6.21
N VAL A 74 9.49 2.67 6.67
CA VAL A 74 8.47 3.40 7.42
C VAL A 74 8.15 2.58 8.67
N SER A 75 8.20 3.22 9.83
CA SER A 75 7.78 2.61 11.09
C SER A 75 6.28 2.85 11.30
N VAL A 76 5.49 1.78 11.24
CA VAL A 76 4.03 1.79 11.46
C VAL A 76 3.76 1.47 12.92
N SER A 77 3.49 2.49 13.73
CA SER A 77 3.24 2.34 15.18
C SER A 77 1.78 2.01 15.52
N ALA A 78 0.86 2.28 14.59
CA ALA A 78 -0.56 1.94 14.66
C ALA A 78 -1.05 1.51 13.27
N THR A 79 -2.06 0.66 13.19
CA THR A 79 -2.56 0.14 11.91
C THR A 79 -3.11 1.24 10.99
N ASN A 80 -3.59 2.36 11.52
CA ASN A 80 -3.91 3.54 10.69
C ASN A 80 -2.75 4.55 10.77
N GLN A 81 -2.19 4.92 9.62
CA GLN A 81 -1.11 5.90 9.50
C GLN A 81 -1.47 7.01 8.52
N THR A 82 -1.06 8.23 8.84
CA THR A 82 -1.19 9.37 7.93
C THR A 82 0.01 9.39 6.99
N ILE A 83 -0.24 9.16 5.70
CA ILE A 83 0.80 9.11 4.66
C ILE A 83 0.59 10.25 3.67
N SER A 84 1.62 11.07 3.47
CA SER A 84 1.64 12.10 2.42
C SER A 84 1.94 11.48 1.06
N ILE A 85 1.12 11.79 0.06
CA ILE A 85 1.23 11.29 -1.31
C ILE A 85 1.06 12.46 -2.28
N PRO A 86 2.05 12.74 -3.16
CA PRO A 86 1.96 13.83 -4.14
C PRO A 86 0.79 13.65 -5.12
N ALA A 87 0.40 14.75 -5.77
CA ALA A 87 -0.61 14.74 -6.83
C ALA A 87 -0.31 13.68 -7.89
N HIS A 88 -1.33 12.91 -8.30
CA HIS A 88 -1.23 11.85 -9.30
C HIS A 88 -0.14 10.78 -9.03
N LYS A 89 0.23 10.57 -7.77
CA LYS A 89 1.21 9.55 -7.38
C LYS A 89 0.59 8.48 -6.49
N PHE A 90 1.35 7.41 -6.32
CA PHE A 90 1.06 6.36 -5.35
C PHE A 90 2.31 6.05 -4.52
N LYS A 91 2.10 5.40 -3.38
CA LYS A 91 3.13 4.72 -2.61
C LYS A 91 2.76 3.25 -2.52
N LEU A 92 3.76 2.39 -2.57
CA LEU A 92 3.60 0.95 -2.50
C LEU A 92 4.45 0.47 -1.34
N PHE A 93 3.81 -0.11 -0.34
CA PHE A 93 4.46 -0.61 0.86
C PHE A 93 4.42 -2.13 0.90
N VAL A 94 5.51 -2.73 1.36
CA VAL A 94 5.62 -4.17 1.62
C VAL A 94 6.16 -4.40 3.04
N ASP A 95 5.72 -5.48 3.69
CA ASP A 95 6.18 -5.87 5.05
C ASP A 95 7.44 -6.75 5.04
N PHE A 96 8.01 -6.99 3.86
CA PHE A 96 9.22 -7.77 3.63
C PHE A 96 10.25 -6.93 2.89
N GLN A 97 11.53 -7.24 3.10
CA GLN A 97 12.60 -6.56 2.39
C GLN A 97 12.64 -7.09 0.95
N SER A 98 12.54 -6.19 -0.03
CA SER A 98 12.79 -6.57 -1.42
C SER A 98 14.30 -6.72 -1.61
N ASN A 99 14.76 -7.93 -1.87
CA ASN A 99 16.13 -8.19 -2.32
C ASN A 99 16.36 -7.63 -3.72
#